data_AF-D4E0P4-F1
#
_entry.id   AF-D4E0P4-F1
#
_cell.length_a   1.000
_cell.length_b   1.000
_cell.length_c   1.000
_cell.angle_alpha   90.00
_cell.angle_beta   90.00
_cell.angle_gamma   90.00
#
_symmetry.space_group_name_H-M   'P 1'
#
loop_
_entity.id
_entity.type
_entity.pdbx_description
1 polymer ?
#
loop_
_entity_poly.entity_id
_entity_poly.type
_entity_poly.pdbx_seq_one_letter_code
_entity_poly.pdbx_strand_id
1 'polypeptide(L)'
;MRLKMMNALIALCLMLLLSSCARTQNPAPQQVVLLPPESVFTPCEQPLLSGDTWGDALSYTLALQTALSICAGQVATLNQWRVSIGR
;
A
#
# COMPACT_ATOMS: atom_id res chain seq x y z
N MET A 1 -41.84 -46.77 -8.41
CA MET A 1 -41.42 -46.25 -7.09
C MET A 1 -39.90 -46.19 -6.91
N ARG A 2 -39.13 -47.19 -7.35
CA ARG A 2 -37.66 -47.27 -7.19
C ARG A 2 -36.88 -46.07 -7.79
N LEU A 3 -37.26 -45.60 -8.98
CA LEU A 3 -36.59 -44.46 -9.65
C LEU A 3 -36.81 -43.12 -8.91
N LYS A 4 -38.02 -42.91 -8.36
CA LYS A 4 -38.36 -41.71 -7.56
C LYS A 4 -37.55 -41.65 -6.26
N MET A 5 -37.33 -42.81 -5.63
CA MET A 5 -36.54 -42.93 -4.41
C MET A 5 -35.05 -42.69 -4.65
N MET A 6 -34.53 -43.16 -5.80
CA MET A 6 -33.15 -42.93 -6.21
C MET A 6 -32.88 -41.45 -6.51
N ASN A 7 -33.79 -40.76 -7.22
CA ASN A 7 -33.67 -39.31 -7.45
C ASN A 7 -33.74 -38.50 -6.14
N ALA A 8 -34.57 -38.91 -5.18
CA ALA A 8 -34.67 -38.24 -3.89
C ALA A 8 -33.37 -38.36 -3.07
N LEU A 9 -32.74 -39.55 -3.08
CA LEU A 9 -31.44 -39.79 -2.43
C LEU A 9 -30.31 -38.98 -3.06
N ILE A 10 -30.28 -38.88 -4.40
CA ILE A 10 -29.29 -38.09 -5.12
C ILE A 10 -29.45 -36.60 -4.80
N ALA A 11 -30.68 -36.07 -4.81
CA ALA A 11 -30.95 -34.68 -4.47
C ALA A 11 -30.56 -34.36 -3.02
N LEU A 12 -30.89 -35.24 -2.07
CA LEU A 12 -30.53 -35.07 -0.66
C LEU A 12 -29.00 -35.05 -0.47
N CYS A 13 -28.29 -35.95 -1.15
CA CYS A 13 -26.83 -36.01 -1.11
C CYS A 13 -26.19 -34.74 -1.68
N LEU A 14 -26.72 -34.24 -2.82
CA LEU A 14 -26.24 -33.00 -3.45
C LEU A 14 -26.36 -31.80 -2.49
N MET A 15 -27.51 -31.65 -1.82
CA MET A 15 -27.76 -30.55 -0.88
C MET A 15 -26.83 -30.61 0.35
N LEU A 16 -26.53 -31.81 0.84
CA LEU A 16 -25.58 -32.03 1.94
C LEU A 16 -24.16 -31.60 1.55
N LEU A 17 -23.71 -31.98 0.35
CA LEU A 17 -22.38 -31.60 -0.19
C LEU A 17 -22.26 -30.08 -0.39
N LEU A 18 -23.30 -29.43 -0.93
CA LEU A 18 -23.33 -27.97 -1.14
C LEU A 18 -23.27 -27.17 0.17
N SER A 19 -23.88 -27.67 1.25
CA SER A 19 -23.86 -26.99 2.56
C SER A 19 -22.49 -27.01 3.25
N SER A 20 -21.62 -27.97 2.89
CA SER A 20 -20.27 -28.11 3.46
C SER A 20 -19.31 -27.05 2.91
N CYS A 21 -19.40 -26.73 1.62
CA CYS A 21 -18.58 -25.69 0.97
C CYS A 21 -18.97 -24.25 1.37
N ALA A 22 -20.21 -24.04 1.83
CA ALA A 22 -20.69 -22.74 2.28
C ALA A 22 -20.23 -22.38 3.71
N ARG A 23 -19.65 -23.33 4.45
CA ARG A 23 -19.08 -23.08 5.78
C ARG A 23 -17.67 -22.48 5.66
N THR A 24 -17.58 -21.31 5.03
CA THR A 24 -16.36 -20.50 5.05
C THR A 24 -16.27 -19.77 6.39
N GLN A 25 -15.76 -20.45 7.41
CA GLN A 25 -15.35 -19.84 8.68
C GLN A 25 -13.90 -19.33 8.58
N ASN A 26 -13.51 -18.82 7.41
CA ASN A 26 -12.22 -18.19 7.24
C ASN A 26 -12.47 -16.68 7.26
N PRO A 27 -12.06 -15.94 8.31
CA PRO A 27 -12.09 -14.49 8.25
C PRO A 27 -11.34 -14.08 6.98
N ALA A 28 -11.91 -13.15 6.21
CA ALA A 28 -11.28 -12.65 5.00
C ALA A 28 -9.80 -12.34 5.31
N PRO A 29 -8.85 -12.77 4.45
CA PRO A 29 -7.44 -12.53 4.71
C PRO A 29 -7.25 -11.03 4.95
N GLN A 30 -6.80 -10.68 6.16
CA GLN A 30 -6.54 -9.30 6.51
C GLN A 30 -5.43 -8.82 5.57
N GLN A 31 -5.79 -7.92 4.67
CA GLN A 31 -4.85 -7.38 3.71
C GLN A 31 -3.83 -6.54 4.47
N VAL A 32 -2.63 -7.07 4.68
CA VAL A 32 -1.54 -6.34 5.35
C VAL A 32 -1.07 -5.25 4.39
N VAL A 33 -1.48 -4.01 4.65
CA VAL A 33 -1.01 -2.85 3.91
C VAL A 33 0.40 -2.52 4.42
N LEU A 34 1.41 -2.75 3.58
CA LEU A 34 2.77 -2.29 3.85
C LEU A 34 2.84 -0.80 3.49
N LEU A 35 3.09 0.04 4.48
CA LEU A 35 3.34 1.47 4.28
C LEU A 35 4.84 1.73 4.07
N PRO A 36 5.20 2.78 3.32
CA PRO A 36 6.58 3.24 3.25
C PRO A 36 7.05 3.86 4.58
N PRO A 37 8.37 4.08 4.76
CA PRO A 37 8.90 4.73 5.95
C PRO A 37 8.30 6.12 6.18
N GLU A 38 8.01 6.48 7.43
CA GLU A 38 7.35 7.75 7.77
C GLU A 38 8.07 9.00 7.22
N SER A 39 9.39 8.93 7.06
CA SER A 39 10.21 10.04 6.53
C SER A 39 9.84 10.46 5.10
N VAL A 40 9.20 9.60 4.30
CA VAL A 40 8.80 9.92 2.92
C VAL A 40 7.47 10.66 2.83
N PHE A 41 6.72 10.75 3.93
CA PHE A 41 5.45 11.48 3.98
C PHE A 41 5.64 12.97 4.30
N THR A 42 6.79 13.37 4.84
CA THR A 42 7.12 14.77 5.06
C THR A 42 7.33 15.46 3.72
N PRO A 43 6.55 16.50 3.37
CA PRO A 43 6.74 17.25 2.12
C PRO A 43 8.15 17.84 2.02
N CYS A 44 8.70 17.89 0.81
CA CYS A 44 9.97 18.56 0.58
C CYS A 44 9.80 20.07 0.80
N GLU A 45 10.68 20.66 1.60
CA GLU A 45 10.67 22.11 1.80
C GLU A 45 11.04 22.84 0.51
N GLN A 46 10.34 23.94 0.25
CA GLN A 46 10.66 24.87 -0.82
C GLN A 46 10.89 26.24 -0.20
N PRO A 47 12.16 26.68 -0.04
CA PRO A 47 12.44 27.98 0.54
C PRO A 47 11.91 29.08 -0.37
N LEU A 48 11.65 30.24 0.22
CA LEU A 48 11.30 31.46 -0.49
C LEU A 48 12.52 32.38 -0.57
N LEU A 49 12.76 32.96 -1.74
CA LEU A 49 13.74 34.05 -1.87
C LEU A 49 13.17 35.29 -1.17
N SER A 50 13.82 35.69 -0.07
CA SER A 50 13.43 36.88 0.69
C SER A 50 14.43 37.99 0.44
N GLY A 51 14.03 39.02 -0.30
CA GLY A 51 14.88 40.17 -0.61
C GLY A 51 15.31 40.24 -2.08
N ASP A 52 16.13 41.23 -2.40
CA ASP A 52 16.54 41.59 -3.76
C ASP A 52 18.05 41.83 -3.89
N THR A 53 18.83 41.47 -2.85
CA THR A 53 20.29 41.58 -2.87
C THR A 53 20.96 40.29 -3.31
N TRP A 54 22.24 40.39 -3.71
CA TRP A 54 23.08 39.22 -3.95
C TRP A 54 23.28 38.35 -2.71
N GLY A 55 23.27 38.95 -1.52
CA GLY A 55 23.34 38.22 -0.26
C GLY A 55 22.11 37.34 -0.07
N ASP A 56 20.92 37.88 -0.36
CA ASP A 56 19.65 37.15 -0.28
C ASP A 56 19.61 35.98 -1.27
N ALA A 57 20.09 36.21 -2.50
CA ALA A 57 20.21 35.16 -3.51
C ALA A 57 21.14 34.03 -3.04
N LEU A 58 22.31 34.36 -2.47
CA LEU A 58 23.25 33.37 -1.94
C LEU A 58 22.63 32.58 -0.77
N SER A 59 22.03 33.27 0.20
CA SER A 59 21.34 32.63 1.32
C SER A 59 20.21 31.71 0.86
N TYR A 60 19.41 32.15 -0.12
CA TYR A 60 18.38 31.33 -0.75
C TYR A 60 18.96 30.09 -1.42
N THR A 61 20.02 30.22 -2.21
CA THR A 61 20.64 29.07 -2.89
C THR A 61 21.18 28.05 -1.91
N LEU A 62 21.75 28.49 -0.78
CA LEU A 62 22.20 27.58 0.27
C LEU A 62 21.02 26.84 0.91
N ALA A 63 19.95 27.55 1.28
CA ALA A 63 18.74 26.94 1.82
C ALA A 63 18.11 25.94 0.83
N LEU A 64 18.07 26.31 -0.46
CA LEU A 64 17.56 25.46 -1.52
C LEU A 64 18.40 24.20 -1.69
N GLN A 65 19.74 24.33 -1.67
CA GLN A 65 20.64 23.19 -1.77
C GLN A 65 20.44 22.19 -0.62
N THR A 66 20.25 22.69 0.60
CA THR A 66 19.95 21.85 1.76
C THR A 66 18.60 21.15 1.61
N ALA A 67 17.53 21.90 1.25
CA ALA A 67 16.20 21.33 1.05
C ALA A 67 16.19 20.25 -0.03
N LEU A 68 16.88 20.47 -1.16
CA LEU A 68 17.03 19.49 -2.23
C LEU A 68 17.79 18.24 -1.79
N SER A 69 18.86 18.40 -0.99
CA SER A 69 19.61 17.25 -0.46
C SER A 69 18.75 16.39 0.45
N ILE A 70 17.90 17.00 1.29
CA ILE A 70 16.97 16.27 2.17
C ILE A 70 15.91 15.55 1.34
N CYS A 71 15.28 16.26 0.39
CA CYS A 71 14.27 15.71 -0.51
C CYS A 71 14.81 14.51 -1.31
N ALA A 72 16.03 14.63 -1.84
CA ALA A 72 16.70 13.53 -2.55
C ALA A 72 16.88 12.29 -1.66
N GLY A 73 17.20 12.49 -0.37
CA GLY A 73 17.28 11.41 0.62
C GLY A 73 15.93 10.69 0.81
N GLN A 74 14.84 11.44 0.97
CA GLN A 74 13.49 10.86 1.11
C GLN A 74 13.10 10.04 -0.13
N VAL A 75 13.36 10.56 -1.33
CA VAL A 75 13.10 9.85 -2.59
C VAL A 75 13.94 8.57 -2.70
N ALA A 76 15.22 8.62 -2.29
CA ALA A 76 16.07 7.44 -2.26
C ALA A 76 15.53 6.36 -1.31
N THR A 77 15.10 6.76 -0.10
CA THR A 77 14.46 5.86 0.87
C THR A 77 13.18 5.23 0.31
N LEU A 78 12.32 6.01 -0.33
CA LEU A 78 11.10 5.49 -0.97
C LEU A 78 11.42 4.44 -2.05
N ASN A 79 12.41 4.72 -2.89
CA ASN A 79 12.81 3.81 -3.96
C ASN A 79 13.40 2.51 -3.40
N GLN A 80 14.24 2.60 -2.37
CA GLN A 80 14.77 1.41 -1.68
C GLN A 80 13.65 0.58 -1.05
N TRP A 81 12.69 1.23 -0.38
CA TRP A 81 11.51 0.54 0.17
C TRP A 81 10.70 -0.16 -0.93
N ARG A 82 10.41 0.51 -2.05
CA ARG A 82 9.69 -0.10 -3.21
C ARG A 82 10.39 -1.36 -3.72
N VAL A 83 11.71 -1.34 -3.82
CA VAL A 83 12.50 -2.52 -4.22
C VAL A 83 12.45 -3.62 -3.15
N SER A 84 12.38 -3.27 -1.87
CA SER A 84 12.32 -4.24 -0.77
C SER A 84 10.99 -5.00 -0.70
N ILE A 85 9.87 -4.36 -1.08
CA ILE A 85 8.53 -4.97 -1.06
C ILE A 85 8.12 -5.63 -2.38
N GLY A 86 8.73 -5.22 -3.50
CA GLY A 86 8.43 -5.73 -4.84
C GLY A 86 9.16 -7.03 -5.21
N ARG A 87 9.81 -7.67 -4.23
CA ARG A 87 10.56 -8.92 -4.38
C ARG A 87 9.94 -10.03 -3.54
#